data_AF-A0A524LL84-F1
#
_entry.id   AF-A0A524LL84-F1
#
_cell.length_a   1.000
_cell.length_b   1.000
_cell.length_c   1.000
_cell.angle_alpha   90.00
_cell.angle_beta   90.00
_cell.angle_gamma   90.00
#
_symmetry.space_group_name_H-M   'P 1'
#
loop_
_entity.id
_entity.type
_entity.pdbx_description
1 polymer ?
#
loop_
_entity_poly.entity_id
_entity_poly.type
_entity_poly.pdbx_seq_one_letter_code
_entity_poly.pdbx_strand_id
1 'polypeptide(L)' 'MPKYPNINVKLVGTDGNAFAILANVQHALRKGAVPKEEVDTFLKEAMSGDYNHLLRTCMNWVSVG' A
#
# COMPACT_ATOMS: atom_id res chain seq x y z
N MET A 1 -2.30 -7.13 12.11
CA MET A 1 -3.04 -7.71 10.95
C MET A 1 -3.37 -6.56 10.02
N PRO A 2 -3.16 -6.71 8.70
CA PRO A 2 -3.48 -5.65 7.74
C PRO A 2 -4.99 -5.41 7.65
N LYS A 3 -5.39 -4.18 7.30
CA LYS A 3 -6.81 -3.80 7.12
C LYS A 3 -7.50 -4.63 6.04
N TYR A 4 -6.78 -4.93 4.97
CA TYR A 4 -7.24 -5.76 3.84
C TYR A 4 -6.34 -6.99 3.70
N PRO A 5 -6.53 -8.04 4.53
CA PRO A 5 -5.69 -9.24 4.51
C PRO A 5 -5.85 -10.06 3.21
N ASN A 6 -6.98 -9.90 2.51
CA ASN A 6 -7.24 -10.57 1.23
C ASN A 6 -6.47 -9.94 0.05
N ILE A 7 -5.88 -8.77 0.25
CA ILE A 7 -5.13 -8.05 -0.78
C ILE A 7 -3.66 -8.28 -0.50
N ASN A 8 -2.99 -9.03 -1.38
CA ASN A 8 -1.58 -9.34 -1.24
C ASN A 8 -0.74 -8.58 -2.28
N VAL A 9 0.29 -7.87 -1.81
CA VAL A 9 1.19 -7.07 -2.64
C VAL A 9 2.62 -7.51 -2.42
N LYS A 10 3.36 -7.75 -3.51
CA LYS A 10 4.80 -8.00 -3.44
C LYS A 10 5.54 -6.68 -3.31
N LEU A 11 6.13 -6.46 -2.13
CA LEU A 11 7.01 -5.32 -1.90
C LEU A 11 8.48 -5.66 -2.20
N VAL A 12 8.85 -6.94 -2.20
CA VAL A 12 10.23 -7.40 -2.39
C VAL A 12 10.54 -7.54 -3.89
N GLY A 13 11.60 -6.88 -4.34
CA GLY A 13 12.09 -6.97 -5.72
C GLY A 13 11.59 -5.88 -6.68
N THR A 14 10.74 -4.95 -6.23
CA THR A 14 10.32 -3.80 -7.05
C THR A 14 11.21 -2.59 -6.70
N ASP A 15 12.40 -2.56 -7.30
CA ASP A 15 13.27 -1.37 -7.49
C ASP A 15 13.29 -0.29 -6.40
N GLY A 16 13.28 -0.61 -5.10
CA GLY A 16 13.56 0.31 -3.97
C GLY A 16 12.85 1.68 -3.96
N ASN A 17 11.87 1.91 -4.83
CA ASN A 17 11.34 3.22 -5.13
C ASN A 17 9.98 3.36 -4.45
N ALA A 18 9.90 4.33 -3.55
CA ALA A 18 8.69 4.65 -2.80
C ALA A 18 7.45 4.79 -3.70
N PHE A 19 7.61 5.43 -4.87
CA PHE A 19 6.52 5.66 -5.80
C PHE A 19 6.04 4.38 -6.47
N ALA A 20 6.95 3.44 -6.78
CA ALA A 20 6.59 2.16 -7.39
C ALA A 20 5.79 1.29 -6.40
N ILE A 21 6.23 1.25 -5.14
CA ILE A 21 5.51 0.57 -4.05
C ILE A 21 4.11 1.16 -3.88
N LEU A 22 4.01 2.49 -3.82
CA LEU A 22 2.74 3.19 -3.63
C LEU A 22 1.77 2.92 -4.80
N ALA A 23 2.26 2.96 -6.04
CA ALA A 23 1.46 2.63 -7.22
C ALA A 23 0.97 1.17 -7.21
N ASN A 24 1.83 0.22 -6.83
CA ASN A 24 1.47 -1.20 -6.72
C ASN A 24 0.38 -1.45 -5.68
N VAL A 25 0.51 -0.86 -4.48
CA VAL A 25 -0.49 -1.00 -3.42
C VAL A 25 -1.80 -0.32 -3.82
N GLN A 26 -1.74 0.88 -4.39
CA GLN A 26 -2.93 1.56 -4.90
C GLN A 26 -3.68 0.71 -5.94
N HIS A 27 -2.95 0.10 -6.88
CA HIS A 27 -3.54 -0.76 -7.89
C HIS A 27 -4.19 -2.01 -7.26
N ALA A 28 -3.52 -2.63 -6.29
CA ALA A 28 -4.04 -3.80 -5.58
C ALA A 28 -5.31 -3.48 -4.76
N LEU A 29 -5.34 -2.33 -4.08
CA LEU A 29 -6.54 -1.86 -3.36
C LEU A 29 -7.72 -1.66 -4.31
N ARG A 30 -7.50 -1.00 -5.45
CA ARG A 30 -8.53 -0.82 -6.48
C ARG A 30 -9.03 -2.16 -7.04
N LYS A 31 -8.12 -3.10 -7.30
CA LYS A 31 -8.48 -4.45 -7.77
C LYS A 31 -9.27 -5.24 -6.72
N GLY A 32 -9.00 -5.01 -5.44
CA GLY A 32 -9.74 -5.58 -4.31
C GLY A 32 -11.10 -4.93 -4.05
N ALA A 33 -11.61 -4.09 -4.96
CA ALA A 33 -12.86 -3.34 -4.82
C ALA A 33 -12.93 -2.47 -3.56
N VAL A 34 -11.78 -1.99 -3.07
CA VAL A 34 -11.71 -1.06 -1.93
C VAL A 34 -12.31 0.28 -2.36
N PRO A 35 -13.17 0.91 -1.52
CA PRO A 35 -13.74 2.21 -1.80
C PRO A 35 -12.68 3.26 -2.10
N LYS A 36 -12.99 4.18 -3.03
CA LYS A 36 -12.06 5.24 -3.42
C LYS A 36 -11.61 6.10 -2.22
N GLU A 37 -12.49 6.37 -1.28
CA GLU A 37 -12.20 7.15 -0.06
C GLU A 37 -11.14 6.48 0.82
N GLU A 38 -11.20 5.15 0.93
CA GLU A 38 -10.23 4.33 1.65
C GLU A 38 -8.87 4.35 0.94
N VAL A 39 -8.86 4.23 -0.39
CA VAL A 39 -7.64 4.37 -1.19
C VAL A 39 -7.03 5.76 -1.04
N ASP A 40 -7.84 6.82 -1.08
CA ASP A 40 -7.36 8.20 -0.90
C ASP A 40 -6.82 8.44 0.53
N THR A 41 -7.38 7.76 1.54
CA THR A 41 -6.85 7.78 2.91
C THR A 41 -5.50 7.08 3.00
N PHE A 42 -5.38 5.88 2.42
CA PHE A 42 -4.11 5.18 2.31
C PHE A 42 -3.04 6.05 1.65
N LEU A 43 -3.37 6.71 0.54
CA LEU A 43 -2.42 7.57 -0.19
C LEU A 43 -1.95 8.74 0.67
N LYS A 44 -2.86 9.40 1.38
CA LYS A 44 -2.51 10.50 2.29
C LYS A 44 -1.58 10.05 3.41
N GLU A 45 -1.87 8.91 4.04
CA GLU A 45 -1.01 8.34 5.09
C GLU A 45 0.36 7.96 4.51
N ALA A 46 0.38 7.21 3.41
CA ALA A 46 1.59 6.72 2.76
C ALA A 46 2.52 7.84 2.29
N MET A 47 1.98 9.01 1.91
CA MET A 47 2.73 10.19 1.47
C MET A 47 3.09 11.15 2.61
N SER A 48 2.66 10.89 3.85
CA SER A 48 2.87 11.81 4.99
C SER A 48 4.24 11.68 5.66
N GLY A 49 5.06 10.72 5.25
CA GLY A 49 6.36 10.45 5.88
C GLY A 49 7.40 9.85 4.94
N ASP A 50 8.44 9.27 5.54
CA ASP A 50 9.60 8.77 4.81
C ASP A 50 9.37 7.37 4.22
N TYR A 51 10.38 6.83 3.54
CA TYR A 51 10.33 5.47 2.97
C TYR A 51 9.90 4.38 3.98
N ASN A 52 10.40 4.44 5.22
CA ASN A 52 10.00 3.50 6.28
C ASN A 52 8.53 3.69 6.70
N HIS A 53 8.04 4.93 6.69
CA HIS A 53 6.65 5.22 6.97
C HIS A 53 5.75 4.61 5.88
N LEU A 54 6.09 4.83 4.61
CA LEU A 54 5.40 4.21 3.48
C LEU A 54 5.33 2.68 3.63
N LEU A 55 6.45 2.01 3.91
CA LEU A 55 6.49 0.56 4.07
C LEU A 55 5.57 0.08 5.19
N ARG A 56 5.61 0.76 6.35
CA ARG A 56 4.77 0.43 7.49
C ARG A 56 3.29 0.64 7.20
N THR A 57 2.94 1.73 6.50
CA THR A 57 1.58 1.99 6.04
C THR A 57 1.13 0.90 5.07
N CYS A 58 1.96 0.50 4.11
CA CYS A 58 1.63 -0.60 3.20
C CYS A 58 1.35 -1.91 3.96
N MET A 59 2.20 -2.28 4.93
CA MET A 59 2.02 -3.47 5.78
C MET A 59 0.79 -3.40 6.69
N ASN A 60 0.36 -2.20 7.08
CA ASN A 60 -0.85 -1.99 7.87
C ASN A 60 -2.12 -2.10 7.02
N TRP A 61 -2.04 -1.76 5.73
CA TRP A 61 -3.20 -1.73 4.84
C TRP A 61 -3.41 -3.04 4.10
N VAL A 62 -2.35 -3.68 3.60
CA VAL A 62 -2.42 -4.89 2.77
C VAL A 62 -1.49 -5.98 3.29
N SER A 63 -1.76 -7.23 2.93
CA SER A 63 -0.79 -8.30 3.14
C SER A 63 0.41 -8.10 2.23
N VAL A 64 1.60 -8.21 2.81
CA VAL A 64 2.86 -8.10 2.07
C VAL A 64 3.56 -9.45 2.10
N GLY A 65 4.08 -9.88 0.96
CA GLY A 65 4.82 -11.14 0.82
C GLY A 65 5.87 -11.10 -0.26
#